data_AF-A0A940AJP2-F1
#
_entry.id   AF-A0A940AJP2-F1
#
_cell.length_a   1.000
_cell.length_b   1.000
_cell.length_c   1.000
_cell.angle_alpha   90.00
_cell.angle_beta   90.00
_cell.angle_gamma   90.00
#
_symmetry.space_group_name_H-M   'P 1'
#
loop_
_entity.id
_entity.type
_entity.pdbx_description
1 polymer ?
#
loop_
_entity_poly.entity_id
_entity_poly.type
_entity_poly.pdbx_seq_one_letter_code
_entity_poly.pdbx_strand_id
1 'polypeptide(L)'
;DRLMPEILEFHKRAKKAAPSVRLLITLAAWKPSVKHIQDLIPYTDGWCLWGTQYFEPPFKTVFEDAKRNGAYLAHYMCSTSMRESLARYYRRCPLTAAYYRLDAAYMFWFMDDYGGVGASDWKIAPVGGICYRSFDSFIPSIRFMAVREGVTDLKYLSLIKDPARARAYLERIYVANAHDPKEPDRVRQEIIKALRH
;
A
#
# COMPACT_ATOMS: atom_id res chain seq x y z
N ASP A 1 12.46 6.94 -16.90
CA ASP A 1 13.94 7.07 -16.91
C ASP A 1 14.46 8.49 -17.10
N ARG A 2 13.91 9.31 -18.01
CA ARG A 2 14.46 10.65 -18.30
C ARG A 2 14.67 11.57 -17.08
N LEU A 3 13.81 11.48 -16.07
CA LEU A 3 13.89 12.29 -14.85
C LEU A 3 14.80 11.69 -13.76
N MET A 4 15.27 10.45 -13.90
CA MET A 4 16.07 9.79 -12.85
C MET A 4 17.38 10.52 -12.53
N PRO A 5 18.14 11.06 -13.52
CA PRO A 5 19.33 11.84 -13.22
C PRO A 5 19.03 13.09 -12.39
N GLU A 6 17.94 13.80 -12.70
CA GLU A 6 17.52 15.00 -11.97
C GLU A 6 17.08 14.66 -10.54
N ILE A 7 16.30 13.58 -10.37
CA ILE A 7 15.87 13.08 -9.05
C ILE A 7 17.09 12.70 -8.20
N LEU A 8 18.09 12.01 -8.79
CA LEU A 8 19.32 11.63 -8.10
C LEU A 8 20.12 12.85 -7.65
N GLU A 9 20.29 13.83 -8.53
CA GLU A 9 21.00 15.06 -8.21
C GLU A 9 20.28 15.86 -7.10
N PHE A 10 18.95 15.91 -7.13
CA PHE A 10 18.15 16.51 -6.07
C PHE A 10 18.38 15.82 -4.72
N HIS A 11 18.29 14.49 -4.65
CA HIS A 11 18.45 13.74 -3.40
C HIS A 11 19.87 13.92 -2.83
N LYS A 12 20.90 13.89 -3.70
CA LYS A 12 22.29 14.17 -3.32
C LYS A 12 22.44 15.56 -2.70
N ARG A 13 21.91 16.59 -3.35
CA ARG A 13 21.99 17.98 -2.85
C ARG A 13 21.22 18.16 -1.56
N ALA A 14 20.02 17.60 -1.45
CA ALA A 14 19.20 17.67 -0.25
C ALA A 14 19.92 17.03 0.94
N LYS A 15 20.48 15.82 0.77
CA LYS A 15 21.27 15.14 1.82
C LYS A 15 22.55 15.88 2.17
N LYS A 16 23.22 16.50 1.19
CA LYS A 16 24.41 17.33 1.44
C LYS A 16 24.07 18.59 2.23
N ALA A 17 22.97 19.27 1.88
CA ALA A 17 22.56 20.52 2.51
C ALA A 17 21.97 20.31 3.91
N ALA A 18 21.24 19.21 4.11
CA ALA A 18 20.61 18.86 5.39
C ALA A 18 20.69 17.34 5.62
N PRO A 19 21.79 16.82 6.20
CA PRO A 19 21.96 15.37 6.38
C PRO A 19 20.87 14.67 7.20
N SER A 20 20.17 15.42 8.07
CA SER A 20 19.07 14.91 8.89
C SER A 20 17.72 14.81 8.17
N VAL A 21 17.59 15.39 6.97
CA VAL A 21 16.32 15.33 6.22
C VAL A 21 16.04 13.89 5.79
N ARG A 22 14.79 13.44 5.96
CA ARG A 22 14.34 12.15 5.42
C ARG A 22 13.68 12.37 4.07
N LEU A 23 14.14 11.67 3.05
CA LEU A 23 13.62 11.72 1.69
C LEU A 23 12.86 10.44 1.39
N LEU A 24 11.61 10.61 0.94
CA LEU A 24 10.76 9.52 0.47
C LEU A 24 10.46 9.74 -1.01
N ILE A 25 10.59 8.68 -1.80
CA ILE A 25 10.20 8.67 -3.21
C ILE A 25 9.06 7.69 -3.45
N THR A 26 8.10 8.11 -4.29
CA THR A 26 7.06 7.23 -4.81
C THR A 26 7.43 6.77 -6.22
N LEU A 27 7.65 5.47 -6.39
CA LEU A 27 7.88 4.86 -7.71
C LEU A 27 6.55 4.41 -8.27
N ALA A 28 6.03 5.19 -9.21
CA ALA A 28 4.69 5.03 -9.73
C ALA A 28 4.56 3.93 -10.80
N ALA A 29 3.54 4.00 -11.67
CA ALA A 29 3.34 3.00 -12.73
C ALA A 29 4.48 2.96 -13.77
N TRP A 30 5.38 3.93 -13.77
CA TRP A 30 6.58 3.93 -14.60
C TRP A 30 7.73 3.20 -13.89
N LYS A 31 8.38 2.26 -14.59
CA LYS A 31 9.47 1.44 -14.05
C LYS A 31 10.84 2.03 -14.42
N PRO A 32 11.55 2.72 -13.52
CA PRO A 32 12.94 3.06 -13.78
C PRO A 32 13.82 1.81 -13.85
N SER A 33 14.96 1.93 -14.52
CA SER A 33 15.96 0.87 -14.51
C SER A 33 16.44 0.55 -13.09
N VAL A 34 16.82 -0.71 -12.85
CA VAL A 34 17.38 -1.17 -11.57
C VAL A 34 18.59 -0.36 -11.16
N LYS A 35 19.46 -0.04 -12.13
CA LYS A 35 20.64 0.79 -11.92
C LYS A 35 20.28 2.15 -11.34
N HIS A 36 19.29 2.83 -11.91
CA HIS A 36 18.84 4.13 -11.39
C HIS A 36 18.31 4.05 -9.95
N ILE A 37 17.64 2.95 -9.59
CA ILE A 37 17.18 2.73 -8.21
C ILE A 37 18.39 2.51 -7.29
N GLN A 38 19.35 1.67 -7.70
CA GLN A 38 20.57 1.42 -6.93
C GLN A 38 21.37 2.71 -6.67
N ASP A 39 21.50 3.56 -7.69
CA ASP A 39 22.20 4.86 -7.57
C ASP A 39 21.51 5.80 -6.54
N LEU A 40 20.20 5.65 -6.34
CA LEU A 40 19.40 6.45 -5.41
C LEU A 40 19.41 5.92 -3.97
N ILE A 41 19.65 4.63 -3.74
CA ILE A 41 19.62 4.01 -2.40
C ILE A 41 20.40 4.79 -1.35
N PRO A 42 21.64 5.24 -1.59
CA PRO A 42 22.42 5.96 -0.57
C PRO A 42 21.81 7.29 -0.13
N TYR A 43 20.87 7.84 -0.89
CA TYR A 43 20.33 9.19 -0.69
C TYR A 43 18.84 9.20 -0.36
N THR A 44 18.18 8.04 -0.32
CA THR A 44 16.74 7.91 -0.13
C THR A 44 16.41 7.05 1.08
N ASP A 45 15.71 7.61 2.06
CA ASP A 45 15.36 6.94 3.31
C ASP A 45 14.06 6.14 3.23
N GLY A 46 13.22 6.44 2.25
CA GLY A 46 11.88 5.87 2.13
C GLY A 46 11.46 5.62 0.69
N TRP A 47 10.78 4.50 0.46
CA TRP A 47 10.33 4.06 -0.86
C TRP A 47 8.87 3.68 -0.79
N CYS A 48 8.06 4.28 -1.64
CA CYS A 48 6.65 3.97 -1.81
C CYS A 48 6.45 3.33 -3.18
N LEU A 49 6.23 2.02 -3.20
CA LEU A 49 6.30 1.18 -4.41
C LEU A 49 4.89 0.92 -4.96
N TRP A 50 4.65 1.27 -6.23
CA TRP A 50 3.35 1.04 -6.84
C TRP A 50 3.07 -0.45 -7.09
N GLY A 51 1.92 -0.92 -6.61
CA GLY A 51 1.44 -2.27 -6.87
C GLY A 51 2.43 -3.35 -6.42
N THR A 52 2.47 -4.48 -7.11
CA THR A 52 3.34 -5.62 -6.79
C THR A 52 4.56 -5.73 -7.71
N GLN A 53 4.71 -4.85 -8.69
CA GLN A 53 5.69 -4.98 -9.76
C GLN A 53 7.15 -4.85 -9.30
N TYR A 54 7.39 -4.28 -8.12
CA TYR A 54 8.72 -4.11 -7.52
C TYR A 54 9.08 -5.24 -6.55
N PHE A 55 8.17 -6.20 -6.34
CA PHE A 55 8.38 -7.34 -5.44
C PHE A 55 8.86 -8.60 -6.17
N GLU A 56 9.20 -8.47 -7.45
CA GLU A 56 9.81 -9.51 -8.27
C GLU A 56 11.27 -9.18 -8.59
N PRO A 57 12.14 -10.18 -8.79
CA PRO A 57 13.48 -9.93 -9.30
C PRO A 57 13.46 -9.15 -10.62
N PRO A 58 14.41 -8.24 -10.86
CA PRO A 58 15.56 -7.89 -9.99
C PRO A 58 15.25 -6.87 -8.88
N PHE A 59 14.10 -6.20 -8.91
CA PHE A 59 13.77 -5.12 -7.97
C PHE A 59 13.63 -5.60 -6.52
N LYS A 60 13.09 -6.81 -6.34
CA LYS A 60 12.92 -7.44 -5.03
C LYS A 60 14.23 -7.42 -4.22
N THR A 61 15.31 -7.92 -4.81
CA THR A 61 16.62 -8.00 -4.14
C THR A 61 17.11 -6.61 -3.73
N VAL A 62 16.99 -5.63 -4.63
CA VAL A 62 17.43 -4.25 -4.38
C VAL A 62 16.68 -3.61 -3.21
N PHE A 63 15.36 -3.82 -3.12
CA PHE A 63 14.57 -3.27 -2.02
C PHE A 63 14.72 -4.06 -0.72
N GLU A 64 14.87 -5.39 -0.77
CA GLU A 64 15.21 -6.18 0.41
C GLU A 64 16.55 -5.73 1.01
N ASP A 65 17.55 -5.43 0.18
CA ASP A 65 18.83 -4.90 0.61
C ASP A 65 18.68 -3.49 1.21
N ALA A 66 17.94 -2.60 0.55
CA ALA A 66 17.65 -1.26 1.06
C ALA A 66 16.96 -1.32 2.44
N LYS A 67 15.97 -2.22 2.62
CA LYS A 67 15.28 -2.41 3.90
C LYS A 67 16.21 -2.94 4.99
N ARG A 68 17.09 -3.90 4.67
CA ARG A 68 18.11 -4.38 5.63
C ARG A 68 19.06 -3.27 6.08
N ASN A 69 19.28 -2.27 5.22
CA ASN A 69 20.07 -1.07 5.52
C ASN A 69 19.24 0.07 6.13
N GLY A 70 18.03 -0.20 6.62
CA GLY A 70 17.21 0.75 7.38
C GLY A 70 16.29 1.64 6.53
N ALA A 71 16.18 1.40 5.23
CA ALA A 71 15.21 2.12 4.40
C ALA A 71 13.78 1.74 4.77
N TYR A 72 12.91 2.74 4.82
CA TYR A 72 11.47 2.55 4.95
C TYR A 72 10.89 2.08 3.61
N LEU A 73 10.14 0.99 3.60
CA LEU A 73 9.46 0.48 2.41
C LEU A 73 7.95 0.44 2.63
N ALA A 74 7.21 1.11 1.77
CA ALA A 74 5.76 1.03 1.69
C ALA A 74 5.35 0.60 0.29
N HIS A 75 4.12 0.10 0.15
CA HIS A 75 3.48 -0.02 -1.15
C HIS A 75 2.30 0.93 -1.27
N TYR A 76 1.91 1.24 -2.51
CA TYR A 76 0.71 2.00 -2.76
C TYR A 76 -0.12 1.47 -3.93
N MET A 77 -1.42 1.74 -3.86
CA MET A 77 -2.39 1.54 -4.93
C MET A 77 -3.11 2.86 -5.23
N CYS A 78 -3.57 3.10 -6.46
CA CYS A 78 -4.07 4.42 -6.89
C CYS A 78 -5.31 4.45 -7.77
N SER A 79 -5.94 3.32 -8.01
CA SER A 79 -7.17 3.29 -8.79
C SER A 79 -8.28 3.96 -8.00
N THR A 80 -8.87 4.98 -8.62
CA THR A 80 -10.00 5.72 -8.07
C THR A 80 -11.32 5.16 -8.56
N SER A 81 -11.33 4.11 -9.40
CA SER A 81 -12.51 3.57 -10.05
C SER A 81 -13.35 2.68 -9.13
N MET A 82 -14.66 2.91 -9.12
CA MET A 82 -15.64 2.02 -8.47
C MET A 82 -15.81 0.68 -9.19
N ARG A 83 -15.24 0.52 -10.39
CA ARG A 83 -15.24 -0.76 -11.12
C ARG A 83 -14.17 -1.73 -10.61
N GLU A 84 -13.24 -1.25 -9.80
CA GLU A 84 -12.26 -2.13 -9.15
C GLU A 84 -12.95 -3.06 -8.17
N SER A 85 -12.42 -4.27 -8.08
CA SER A 85 -12.91 -5.23 -7.09
C SER A 85 -12.52 -4.77 -5.68
N LEU A 86 -13.52 -4.60 -4.82
CA LEU A 86 -13.34 -4.25 -3.40
C LEU A 86 -12.40 -5.21 -2.68
N ALA A 87 -12.52 -6.51 -2.94
CA ALA A 87 -11.64 -7.53 -2.38
C ALA A 87 -10.22 -7.47 -2.96
N ARG A 88 -10.09 -7.57 -4.31
CA ARG A 88 -8.78 -7.70 -4.99
C ARG A 88 -7.92 -6.45 -4.93
N TYR A 89 -8.56 -5.28 -4.89
CA TYR A 89 -7.89 -3.99 -4.93
C TYR A 89 -7.78 -3.39 -3.53
N TYR A 90 -8.92 -2.99 -2.95
CA TYR A 90 -8.95 -2.17 -1.75
C TYR A 90 -8.66 -2.97 -0.46
N ARG A 91 -9.34 -4.10 -0.24
CA ARG A 91 -9.12 -4.96 0.93
C ARG A 91 -7.75 -5.63 0.91
N ARG A 92 -7.28 -6.04 -0.27
CA ARG A 92 -5.96 -6.65 -0.43
C ARG A 92 -4.79 -5.68 -0.20
N CYS A 93 -4.97 -4.38 -0.39
CA CYS A 93 -3.92 -3.39 -0.19
C CYS A 93 -3.17 -3.56 1.15
N PRO A 94 -3.78 -3.42 2.34
CA PRO A 94 -3.07 -3.63 3.60
C PRO A 94 -2.43 -5.03 3.71
N LEU A 95 -3.07 -6.07 3.15
CA LEU A 95 -2.54 -7.44 3.14
C LEU A 95 -1.25 -7.56 2.32
N THR A 96 -1.12 -6.82 1.22
CA THR A 96 0.11 -6.76 0.41
C THR A 96 1.30 -6.30 1.24
N ALA A 97 1.13 -5.27 2.07
CA ALA A 97 2.22 -4.80 2.95
C ALA A 97 2.65 -5.90 3.91
N ALA A 98 1.70 -6.56 4.57
CA ALA A 98 2.01 -7.65 5.49
C ALA A 98 2.66 -8.85 4.77
N TYR A 99 2.16 -9.21 3.59
CA TYR A 99 2.64 -10.36 2.81
C TYR A 99 4.11 -10.19 2.42
N TYR A 100 4.49 -9.01 1.91
CA TYR A 100 5.85 -8.65 1.52
C TYR A 100 6.68 -8.04 2.65
N ARG A 101 6.20 -8.05 3.90
CA ARG A 101 6.90 -7.52 5.09
C ARG A 101 7.32 -6.05 4.93
N LEU A 102 6.44 -5.24 4.36
CA LEU A 102 6.62 -3.79 4.19
C LEU A 102 6.22 -3.05 5.46
N ASP A 103 6.70 -1.81 5.59
CA ASP A 103 6.45 -0.94 6.73
C ASP A 103 5.08 -0.26 6.67
N ALA A 104 4.53 -0.05 5.46
CA ALA A 104 3.17 0.46 5.30
C ALA A 104 2.49 0.10 3.97
N ALA A 105 1.19 0.41 3.96
CA ALA A 105 0.29 0.36 2.83
C ALA A 105 -0.36 1.74 2.65
N TYR A 106 -0.37 2.26 1.43
CA TYR A 106 -1.00 3.52 1.09
C TYR A 106 -2.04 3.37 -0.02
N MET A 107 -3.07 4.22 0.02
CA MET A 107 -4.10 4.29 -1.00
C MET A 107 -4.21 5.73 -1.51
N PHE A 108 -3.95 5.92 -2.80
CA PHE A 108 -4.27 7.16 -3.48
C PHE A 108 -5.75 7.11 -3.88
N TRP A 109 -6.59 8.04 -3.45
CA TRP A 109 -6.34 9.17 -2.56
C TRP A 109 -7.47 9.30 -1.55
N PHE A 110 -7.18 9.95 -0.43
CA PHE A 110 -8.08 10.00 0.71
C PHE A 110 -9.43 10.65 0.35
N MET A 111 -9.40 11.82 -0.27
CA MET A 111 -10.58 12.57 -0.73
C MET A 111 -10.22 13.27 -2.03
N ASP A 112 -11.19 13.38 -2.92
CA ASP A 112 -11.07 14.17 -4.14
C ASP A 112 -11.58 15.58 -3.84
N ASP A 113 -10.71 16.57 -3.86
CA ASP A 113 -11.02 17.97 -3.59
C ASP A 113 -11.13 18.82 -4.86
N TYR A 114 -11.26 18.18 -6.04
CA TYR A 114 -11.44 18.91 -7.30
C TYR A 114 -12.85 19.53 -7.40
N GLY A 115 -13.02 20.74 -6.87
CA GLY A 115 -14.17 21.61 -7.15
C GLY A 115 -14.71 22.40 -5.95
N GLY A 116 -15.86 23.05 -6.15
CA GLY A 116 -16.56 23.85 -5.13
C GLY A 116 -17.42 23.03 -4.16
N VAL A 117 -18.38 23.68 -3.49
CA VAL A 117 -19.33 23.02 -2.58
C VAL A 117 -20.06 21.88 -3.31
N GLY A 118 -19.98 20.66 -2.79
CA GLY A 118 -20.54 19.45 -3.44
C GLY A 118 -19.61 18.74 -4.43
N ALA A 119 -18.38 19.23 -4.63
CA ALA A 119 -17.35 18.45 -5.30
C ALA A 119 -17.08 17.16 -4.53
N SER A 120 -17.13 16.04 -5.24
CA SER A 120 -17.06 14.69 -4.65
C SER A 120 -18.26 14.30 -3.77
N ASP A 121 -19.44 14.85 -4.04
CA ASP A 121 -20.70 14.34 -3.48
C ASP A 121 -20.84 12.85 -3.83
N TRP A 122 -21.16 12.05 -2.80
CA TRP A 122 -21.34 10.61 -2.87
C TRP A 122 -22.36 10.17 -3.94
N LYS A 123 -23.25 11.07 -4.38
CA LYS A 123 -24.26 10.82 -5.41
C LYS A 123 -23.72 10.76 -6.84
N ILE A 124 -22.49 11.21 -7.12
CA ILE A 124 -22.07 11.59 -8.48
C ILE A 124 -20.87 10.79 -9.00
N ALA A 125 -20.15 10.03 -8.16
CA ALA A 125 -18.77 9.66 -8.50
C ALA A 125 -18.59 8.14 -8.79
N PRO A 126 -18.56 7.70 -10.07
CA PRO A 126 -18.06 6.38 -10.44
C PRO A 126 -16.53 6.25 -10.25
N VAL A 127 -15.88 7.37 -9.93
CA VAL A 127 -14.45 7.53 -9.64
C VAL A 127 -14.27 8.49 -8.45
N GLY A 128 -13.16 8.46 -7.73
CA GLY A 128 -12.81 9.49 -6.74
C GLY A 128 -11.97 9.00 -5.57
N GLY A 129 -11.89 9.78 -4.49
CA GLY A 129 -11.20 9.39 -3.25
C GLY A 129 -11.91 8.27 -2.48
N ILE A 130 -11.23 7.65 -1.50
CA ILE A 130 -11.85 6.61 -0.65
C ILE A 130 -12.82 7.20 0.38
N CYS A 131 -12.80 8.50 0.61
CA CYS A 131 -13.80 9.24 1.37
C CYS A 131 -14.43 10.31 0.49
N TYR A 132 -15.69 10.62 0.77
CA TYR A 132 -16.43 11.73 0.19
C TYR A 132 -16.47 12.89 1.17
N ARG A 133 -16.56 14.12 0.65
CA ARG A 133 -16.79 15.31 1.47
C ARG A 133 -18.28 15.59 1.55
N SER A 134 -18.79 15.76 2.77
CA SER A 134 -20.13 16.27 3.04
C SER A 134 -19.98 17.46 4.00
N PHE A 135 -20.02 18.67 3.44
CA PHE A 135 -19.71 19.91 4.17
C PHE A 135 -18.36 19.82 4.90
N ASP A 136 -18.36 19.84 6.23
CA ASP A 136 -17.19 19.77 7.11
C ASP A 136 -16.86 18.34 7.57
N SER A 137 -17.58 17.34 7.06
CA SER A 137 -17.43 15.94 7.43
C SER A 137 -16.90 15.07 6.29
N PHE A 138 -16.12 14.06 6.65
CA PHE A 138 -15.70 13.00 5.74
C PHE A 138 -16.60 11.79 5.89
N ILE A 139 -17.21 11.37 4.79
CA ILE A 139 -18.07 10.19 4.73
C ILE A 139 -17.27 9.04 4.08
N PRO A 140 -17.04 7.92 4.80
CA PRO A 140 -16.35 6.76 4.22
C PRO A 140 -17.11 6.20 3.01
N SER A 141 -16.39 5.88 1.93
CA SER A 141 -16.97 5.10 0.83
C SER A 141 -16.92 3.60 1.13
N ILE A 142 -17.62 2.80 0.32
CA ILE A 142 -17.48 1.33 0.31
C ILE A 142 -16.01 0.90 0.08
N ARG A 143 -15.22 1.69 -0.64
CA ARG A 143 -13.79 1.42 -0.89
C ARG A 143 -12.96 1.64 0.38
N PHE A 144 -13.26 2.69 1.16
CA PHE A 144 -12.65 2.86 2.49
C PHE A 144 -13.02 1.70 3.42
N MET A 145 -14.28 1.28 3.40
CA MET A 145 -14.72 0.15 4.22
C MET A 145 -13.98 -1.14 3.85
N ALA A 146 -13.75 -1.40 2.56
CA ALA A 146 -12.93 -2.53 2.11
C ALA A 146 -11.47 -2.43 2.59
N VAL A 147 -10.83 -1.26 2.53
CA VAL A 147 -9.49 -1.04 3.11
C VAL A 147 -9.50 -1.32 4.62
N ARG A 148 -10.50 -0.79 5.34
CA ARG A 148 -10.66 -1.00 6.79
C ARG A 148 -10.84 -2.49 7.12
N GLU A 149 -11.58 -3.25 6.32
CA GLU A 149 -11.68 -4.70 6.48
C GLU A 149 -10.33 -5.38 6.38
N GLY A 150 -9.51 -5.01 5.39
CA GLY A 150 -8.17 -5.58 5.23
C GLY A 150 -7.24 -5.25 6.41
N VAL A 151 -7.34 -4.05 6.96
CA VAL A 151 -6.63 -3.69 8.22
C VAL A 151 -7.16 -4.51 9.40
N THR A 152 -8.47 -4.75 9.45
CA THR A 152 -9.09 -5.57 10.50
C THR A 152 -8.62 -7.03 10.41
N ASP A 153 -8.46 -7.57 9.19
CA ASP A 153 -7.90 -8.91 8.98
C ASP A 153 -6.48 -9.01 9.57
N LEU A 154 -5.63 -8.00 9.38
CA LEU A 154 -4.30 -7.94 9.99
C LEU A 154 -4.37 -7.90 11.53
N LYS A 155 -5.34 -7.18 12.10
CA LYS A 155 -5.54 -7.18 13.56
C LYS A 155 -5.88 -8.57 14.09
N TYR A 156 -6.76 -9.30 13.41
CA TYR A 156 -7.07 -10.69 13.79
C TYR A 156 -5.85 -11.61 13.62
N LEU A 157 -5.08 -11.46 12.55
CA LEU A 157 -3.84 -12.22 12.37
C LEU A 157 -2.82 -11.95 13.49
N SER A 158 -2.74 -10.71 13.99
CA SER A 158 -1.83 -10.34 15.08
C SER A 158 -2.16 -11.00 16.43
N LEU A 159 -3.39 -11.52 16.59
CA LEU A 159 -3.80 -12.25 17.79
C LEU A 159 -3.33 -13.71 17.79
N ILE A 160 -2.88 -14.23 16.65
CA ILE A 160 -2.39 -15.61 16.51
C ILE A 160 -0.96 -15.68 17.05
N LYS A 161 -0.77 -16.42 18.14
CA LYS A 161 0.54 -16.52 18.82
C LYS A 161 1.60 -17.27 18.02
N ASP A 162 1.20 -18.25 17.21
CA ASP A 162 2.11 -19.03 16.36
C ASP A 162 2.41 -18.26 15.07
N PRO A 163 3.68 -17.81 14.85
CA PRO A 163 4.05 -17.04 13.66
C PRO A 163 3.92 -17.83 12.35
N ALA A 164 4.17 -19.14 12.36
CA ALA A 164 4.06 -19.97 11.17
C ALA A 164 2.60 -20.12 10.76
N ARG A 165 1.72 -20.32 11.74
CA ARG A 165 0.27 -20.36 11.53
C ARG A 165 -0.28 -19.01 11.07
N ALA A 166 0.15 -17.90 11.69
CA ALA A 166 -0.23 -16.55 11.26
C ALA A 166 0.21 -16.28 9.81
N ARG A 167 1.42 -16.72 9.43
CA ARG A 167 1.93 -16.61 8.07
C ARG A 167 1.10 -17.42 7.08
N ALA A 168 0.79 -18.68 7.39
CA ALA A 168 -0.03 -19.53 6.53
C ALA A 168 -1.42 -18.93 6.29
N TYR A 169 -2.05 -18.36 7.33
CA TYR A 169 -3.33 -17.68 7.17
C TYR A 169 -3.22 -16.41 6.31
N LEU A 170 -2.18 -15.60 6.51
CA LEU A 170 -1.91 -14.41 5.68
C LEU A 170 -1.78 -14.80 4.20
N GLU A 171 -1.00 -15.84 3.90
CA GLU A 171 -0.80 -16.32 2.54
C GLU A 171 -2.12 -16.77 1.92
N ARG A 172 -2.93 -17.52 2.67
CA ARG A 172 -4.25 -17.97 2.21
C ARG A 172 -5.18 -16.79 1.91
N ILE A 173 -5.33 -15.82 2.82
CA ILE A 173 -6.23 -14.67 2.57
C ILE A 173 -5.72 -13.75 1.48
N TYR A 174 -4.40 -13.62 1.33
CA TYR A 174 -3.80 -12.78 0.30
C TYR A 174 -4.06 -13.36 -1.11
N VAL A 175 -3.84 -14.67 -1.27
CA VAL A 175 -4.13 -15.40 -2.51
C VAL A 175 -5.64 -15.48 -2.77
N ALA A 176 -6.44 -15.79 -1.75
CA ALA A 176 -7.89 -15.87 -1.91
C ALA A 176 -8.51 -14.53 -2.31
N ASN A 177 -8.07 -13.42 -1.70
CA ASN A 177 -8.48 -12.08 -2.13
C ASN A 177 -8.09 -11.76 -3.58
N ALA A 178 -7.24 -12.55 -4.25
CA ALA A 178 -6.97 -12.41 -5.67
C ALA A 178 -8.02 -13.09 -6.58
N HIS A 179 -8.84 -14.01 -6.05
CA HIS A 179 -9.71 -14.88 -6.85
C HIS A 179 -11.15 -15.08 -6.32
N ASP A 180 -11.36 -15.23 -5.00
CA ASP A 180 -12.68 -15.48 -4.37
C ASP A 180 -13.00 -14.44 -3.29
N PRO A 181 -14.06 -13.63 -3.45
CA PRO A 181 -14.43 -12.60 -2.47
C PRO A 181 -15.05 -13.14 -1.16
N LYS A 182 -15.52 -14.40 -1.09
CA LYS A 182 -16.18 -14.97 0.11
C LYS A 182 -15.22 -15.70 1.06
N GLU A 183 -14.13 -16.21 0.53
CA GLU A 183 -13.13 -16.97 1.29
C GLU A 183 -12.49 -16.19 2.46
N PRO A 184 -12.16 -14.88 2.33
CA PRO A 184 -11.60 -14.10 3.44
C PRO A 184 -12.48 -14.09 4.70
N ASP A 185 -13.80 -14.08 4.55
CA ASP A 185 -14.73 -14.10 5.68
C ASP A 185 -14.76 -15.47 6.37
N ARG A 186 -14.64 -16.56 5.60
CA ARG A 186 -14.47 -17.92 6.17
C ARG A 186 -13.17 -18.01 6.95
N VAL A 187 -12.06 -17.53 6.39
CA VAL A 187 -10.77 -17.50 7.10
C VAL A 187 -10.87 -16.69 8.39
N ARG A 188 -11.55 -15.55 8.37
CA ARG A 188 -11.76 -14.76 9.60
C ARG A 188 -12.54 -15.55 10.66
N GLN A 189 -13.59 -16.27 10.29
CA GLN A 189 -14.33 -17.14 11.21
C GLN A 189 -13.45 -18.26 11.77
N GLU A 190 -12.58 -18.84 10.94
CA GLU A 190 -11.60 -19.83 11.40
C GLU A 190 -10.58 -19.24 12.38
N ILE A 191 -10.07 -18.03 12.12
CA ILE A 191 -9.18 -17.32 13.05
C ILE A 191 -9.91 -17.07 14.37
N ILE A 192 -11.14 -16.56 14.33
CA ILE A 192 -11.96 -16.32 15.53
C ILE A 192 -12.16 -17.63 16.31
N LYS A 193 -12.47 -18.73 15.63
CA LYS A 193 -12.61 -20.05 16.25
C LYS A 193 -11.30 -20.52 16.88
N ALA A 194 -10.17 -20.32 16.19
CA ALA A 194 -8.85 -20.68 16.67
C ALA A 194 -8.39 -19.87 17.89
N LEU A 195 -8.87 -18.64 18.07
CA LEU A 195 -8.57 -17.79 19.24
C LEU A 195 -9.34 -18.20 20.50
N ARG A 196 -10.36 -19.05 20.39
CA ARG A 196 -11.20 -19.51 21.52
C ARG A 196 -10.70 -20.79 22.18
N HIS A 197 -9.61 -21.36 21.68
CA HIS A 197 -8.96 -22.57 22.17
C HIS A 197 -7.49 -22.27 22.46
#